data_AF-A0AAJ8JSY1-F1
#
_entry.id   AF-A0AAJ8JSY1-F1
#
_cell.length_a   1.000
_cell.length_b   1.000
_cell.length_c   1.000
_cell.angle_alpha   90.00
_cell.angle_beta   90.00
_cell.angle_gamma   90.00
#
_symmetry.space_group_name_H-M   'P 1'
#
loop_
_entity.id
_entity.type
_entity.pdbx_description
1 polymer ?
#
loop_
_entity_poly.entity_id
_entity_poly.type
_entity_poly.pdbx_seq_one_letter_code
_entity_poly.pdbx_strand_id
1 'polypeptide(L)'
;MLYTSLDMSSTSYIDALPYHDRQIEDPAIKAAAQALIDAELGQTPKVAEDDDRLPPRVHLFAKSKHLEELLEGYPECTIKGIDPSKYQPPIPAKNAALEELEAAEKQGRIGEAHMALRAENTSILSTYGPNAWLVRNYQLNSQLTELQSTLASLKESVTEVNRKRRVFQEDSGAHLVRLEGRWQDLVGSTVQLELACMAMEGEVMGLEEKEETLKKEVAELEGE
;
A
#
# COMPACT_ATOMS: atom_id res chain seq x y z
N MET A 1 -20.76 21.60 8.64
CA MET A 1 -21.41 20.58 7.80
C MET A 1 -21.21 20.96 6.34
N LEU A 2 -20.11 20.49 5.75
CA LEU A 2 -19.91 20.54 4.29
C LEU A 2 -19.35 19.18 3.90
N TYR A 3 -20.23 18.18 3.78
CA TYR A 3 -19.90 16.95 3.08
C TYR A 3 -20.31 17.18 1.63
N THR A 4 -19.34 17.61 0.83
CA THR A 4 -19.39 17.51 -0.62
C THR A 4 -19.73 16.08 -0.98
N SER A 5 -20.89 15.89 -1.62
CA SER A 5 -21.26 14.65 -2.27
C SER A 5 -20.20 14.32 -3.31
N LEU A 6 -19.31 13.39 -2.98
CA LEU A 6 -18.42 12.79 -3.97
C LEU A 6 -19.34 12.08 -4.97
N ASP A 7 -19.36 12.59 -6.19
CA ASP A 7 -20.08 12.01 -7.32
C ASP A 7 -19.47 10.64 -7.63
N MET A 8 -20.03 9.58 -7.05
CA MET A 8 -19.66 8.16 -7.21
C MET A 8 -20.13 7.61 -8.57
N SER A 9 -20.15 8.43 -9.64
CA SER A 9 -20.68 8.04 -10.95
C SER A 9 -19.61 7.82 -12.03
N SER A 10 -18.32 8.00 -11.71
CA SER A 10 -17.22 7.83 -12.68
C SER A 10 -16.01 7.06 -12.15
N THR A 11 -16.15 6.31 -11.05
CA THR A 11 -15.22 5.20 -10.82
C THR A 11 -15.66 4.06 -11.72
N SER A 12 -15.01 3.90 -12.88
CA SER A 12 -15.09 2.63 -13.60
C SER A 12 -14.80 1.54 -12.58
N TYR A 13 -15.77 0.69 -12.27
CA TYR A 13 -15.52 -0.50 -11.48
C TYR A 13 -14.60 -1.37 -12.34
N ILE A 14 -13.29 -1.21 -12.14
CA ILE A 14 -12.27 -2.07 -12.75
C ILE A 14 -12.44 -3.41 -12.03
N ASP A 15 -13.20 -4.30 -12.65
CA ASP A 15 -13.44 -5.62 -12.12
C ASP A 15 -12.19 -6.48 -12.37
N ALA A 16 -11.59 -6.94 -11.28
CA ALA A 16 -10.49 -7.87 -11.28
C ALA A 16 -10.76 -8.88 -10.16
N LEU A 17 -10.57 -10.17 -10.44
CA LEU A 17 -10.93 -11.26 -9.54
C LEU A 17 -9.69 -11.99 -8.98
N PRO A 18 -8.86 -11.39 -8.10
CA PRO A 18 -7.64 -12.00 -7.57
C PRO A 18 -7.78 -13.43 -7.03
N TYR A 19 -8.92 -13.79 -6.43
CA TYR A 19 -9.13 -15.14 -5.90
C TYR A 19 -9.44 -16.18 -6.98
N HIS A 20 -9.89 -15.75 -8.17
CA HIS A 20 -10.20 -16.60 -9.32
C HIS A 20 -9.05 -16.60 -10.34
N ASP A 21 -8.50 -15.43 -10.66
CA ASP A 21 -7.46 -15.20 -11.68
C ASP A 21 -6.05 -15.57 -11.19
N ARG A 22 -5.84 -16.84 -10.84
CA ARG A 22 -4.55 -17.34 -10.32
C ARG A 22 -3.39 -17.21 -11.30
N GLN A 23 -3.68 -17.09 -12.60
CA GLN A 23 -2.66 -16.86 -13.63
C GLN A 23 -1.84 -15.58 -13.39
N ILE A 24 -2.43 -14.57 -12.75
CA ILE A 24 -1.73 -13.31 -12.43
C ILE A 24 -0.57 -13.54 -11.44
N GLU A 25 -0.55 -14.65 -10.70
CA GLU A 25 0.56 -14.98 -9.80
C GLU A 25 1.85 -15.35 -10.54
N ASP A 26 1.77 -15.71 -11.84
CA ASP A 26 2.93 -16.03 -12.67
C ASP A 26 3.85 -14.79 -12.83
N PRO A 27 5.13 -14.87 -12.43
CA PRO A 27 6.08 -13.77 -12.59
C PRO A 27 6.24 -13.30 -14.04
N ALA A 28 6.07 -14.18 -15.04
CA ALA A 28 6.17 -13.79 -16.46
C ALA A 28 5.05 -12.83 -16.87
N ILE A 29 3.81 -13.12 -16.45
CA ILE A 29 2.65 -12.27 -16.72
C ILE A 29 2.77 -10.93 -15.99
N LYS A 30 3.23 -10.93 -14.73
CA LYS A 30 3.51 -9.70 -13.99
C LYS A 30 4.58 -8.84 -14.66
N ALA A 31 5.66 -9.44 -15.13
CA ALA A 31 6.73 -8.71 -15.81
C ALA A 31 6.24 -8.10 -17.13
N ALA A 32 5.44 -8.84 -17.91
CA ALA A 32 4.82 -8.33 -19.13
C ALA A 32 3.87 -7.16 -18.85
N ALA A 33 3.01 -7.28 -17.83
CA ALA A 33 2.11 -6.21 -17.41
C ALA A 33 2.89 -4.98 -16.92
N GLN A 34 3.95 -5.17 -16.13
CA GLN A 34 4.80 -4.08 -15.66
C GLN A 34 5.49 -3.34 -16.82
N ALA A 35 5.99 -4.07 -17.83
CA ALA A 35 6.61 -3.46 -19.00
C ALA A 35 5.63 -2.56 -19.78
N LEU A 36 4.34 -2.97 -19.87
CA LEU A 36 3.29 -2.14 -20.48
C LEU A 36 2.99 -0.90 -19.62
N ILE A 37 2.91 -1.06 -18.30
CA ILE A 37 2.71 0.05 -17.36
C ILE A 37 3.85 1.07 -17.50
N ASP A 38 5.11 0.61 -17.55
CA ASP A 38 6.27 1.48 -17.64
C ASP A 38 6.31 2.23 -18.99
N ALA A 39 5.89 1.59 -20.08
CA ALA A 39 5.79 2.21 -21.41
C ALA A 39 4.72 3.32 -21.44
N GLU A 40 3.58 3.12 -20.78
CA GLU A 40 2.54 4.15 -20.62
C GLU A 40 2.99 5.26 -19.66
N LEU A 41 3.63 4.92 -18.54
CA LEU A 41 4.16 5.89 -17.59
C LEU A 41 5.18 6.85 -18.23
N GLY A 42 5.97 6.35 -19.19
CA GLY A 42 6.89 7.18 -19.97
C GLY A 42 6.20 8.22 -20.87
N GLN A 43 4.95 7.96 -21.28
CA GLN A 43 4.15 8.87 -22.11
C GLN A 43 3.26 9.79 -21.27
N THR A 44 2.88 9.36 -20.06
CA THR A 44 2.07 10.18 -19.16
C THR A 44 2.89 11.34 -18.56
N PRO A 45 2.34 12.57 -18.54
CA PRO A 45 3.01 13.69 -17.89
C PRO A 45 3.14 13.42 -16.39
N LYS A 46 4.34 13.63 -15.85
CA LYS A 46 4.59 13.51 -14.41
C LYS A 46 3.78 14.56 -13.66
N VAL A 47 3.10 14.11 -12.61
CA VAL A 47 2.41 15.00 -11.66
C VAL A 47 3.44 15.93 -11.02
N ALA A 48 3.13 17.23 -10.98
CA ALA A 48 3.99 18.22 -10.33
C ALA A 48 4.00 17.99 -8.81
N GLU A 49 5.12 18.32 -8.15
CA GLU A 49 5.26 18.22 -6.70
C GLU A 49 4.23 19.07 -5.92
N ASP A 50 3.68 20.10 -6.56
CA ASP A 50 2.69 21.02 -6.00
C ASP A 50 1.25 20.71 -6.45
N ASP A 51 0.96 19.49 -6.93
CA ASP A 51 -0.40 19.08 -7.30
C ASP A 51 -1.32 19.00 -6.08
N ASP A 52 -2.53 19.57 -6.18
CA ASP A 52 -3.57 19.58 -5.14
C ASP A 52 -3.97 18.18 -4.63
N ARG A 53 -3.68 17.12 -5.41
CA ARG A 53 -3.91 15.72 -5.03
C ARG A 53 -2.87 15.21 -4.02
N LEU A 54 -1.69 15.83 -3.98
CA LEU A 54 -0.65 15.48 -3.02
C LEU A 54 -0.94 16.19 -1.69
N PRO A 55 -0.73 15.52 -0.55
CA PRO A 55 -0.85 16.19 0.74
C PRO A 55 0.13 17.37 0.81
N PRO A 56 -0.26 18.51 1.37
CA PRO A 56 0.60 19.68 1.45
C PRO A 56 1.87 19.34 2.21
N ARG A 57 3.01 19.87 1.74
CA ARG A 57 4.31 19.67 2.40
C ARG A 57 4.24 20.14 3.85
N VAL A 58 4.61 19.24 4.76
CA VAL A 58 4.59 19.52 6.20
C VAL A 58 5.86 20.28 6.58
N HIS A 59 5.71 21.55 6.92
CA HIS A 59 6.80 22.34 7.50
C HIS A 59 6.99 21.98 8.97
N LEU A 60 8.09 21.29 9.26
CA LEU A 60 8.50 20.99 10.63
C LEU A 60 8.89 22.30 11.34
N PHE A 61 8.48 22.45 12.60
CA PHE A 61 8.80 23.62 13.43
C PHE A 61 8.30 24.97 12.89
N ALA A 62 7.20 25.02 12.12
CA ALA A 62 6.63 26.25 11.55
C ALA A 62 6.38 27.40 12.56
N LYS A 63 6.29 27.11 13.86
CA LYS A 63 6.10 28.10 14.94
C LYS A 63 7.40 28.69 15.48
N SER A 64 8.54 28.06 15.21
CA SER A 64 9.82 28.38 15.84
C SER A 64 10.94 28.34 14.82
N LYS A 65 11.27 29.52 14.30
CA LYS A 65 12.36 29.73 13.35
C LYS A 65 13.71 29.14 13.84
N HIS A 66 13.99 29.24 15.14
CA HIS A 66 15.24 28.73 15.70
C HIS A 66 15.37 27.20 15.62
N LEU A 67 14.27 26.45 15.77
CA LEU A 67 14.32 24.99 15.65
C LEU A 67 14.42 24.56 14.19
N GLU A 68 13.87 25.34 13.28
CA GLU A 68 14.03 25.15 11.83
C GLU A 68 15.49 25.36 11.42
N GLU A 69 16.11 26.47 11.83
CA GLU A 69 17.54 26.75 11.61
C GLU A 69 18.44 25.66 12.22
N LEU A 70 18.11 25.17 13.42
CA LEU A 70 18.84 24.06 14.06
C LEU A 70 18.68 22.73 13.32
N LEU A 71 17.51 22.46 12.74
CA LEU A 71 17.26 21.26 11.95
C LEU A 71 18.05 21.31 10.63
N GLU A 72 18.04 22.47 9.96
CA GLU A 72 18.81 22.70 8.72
C GLU A 72 20.32 22.56 8.98
N GLY A 73 20.81 23.08 10.11
CA GLY A 73 22.22 22.99 10.51
C GLY A 73 22.63 21.67 11.17
N TYR A 74 21.68 20.77 11.50
CA TYR A 74 21.96 19.50 12.17
C TYR A 74 23.01 18.61 11.47
N PRO A 75 23.03 18.45 10.13
CA PRO A 75 24.05 17.64 9.47
C PRO A 75 25.48 18.16 9.67
N GLU A 76 25.65 19.47 9.88
CA GLU A 76 26.96 20.10 10.12
C GLU A 76 27.28 20.19 11.63
N CYS A 77 26.27 20.53 12.43
CA CYS A 77 26.38 20.74 13.87
C CYS A 77 25.47 19.76 14.62
N THR A 78 25.92 18.53 14.79
CA THR A 78 25.18 17.55 15.59
C THR A 78 25.03 18.04 17.02
N ILE A 79 23.81 18.03 17.55
CA ILE A 79 23.53 18.36 18.95
C ILE A 79 24.32 17.39 19.84
N LYS A 80 25.34 17.90 20.54
CA LYS A 80 26.10 17.12 21.52
C LYS A 80 25.26 16.97 22.79
N GLY A 81 25.35 15.80 23.42
CA GLY A 81 24.72 15.56 24.72
C GLY A 81 25.23 16.53 25.79
N ILE A 82 24.52 16.58 26.92
CA ILE A 82 24.95 17.37 28.09
C ILE A 82 26.34 16.91 28.52
N ASP A 83 27.29 17.83 28.62
CA ASP A 83 28.65 17.54 29.08
C ASP A 83 28.67 17.32 30.61
N PRO A 84 28.93 16.09 31.10
CA PRO A 84 28.98 15.80 32.52
C PRO A 84 30.24 16.35 33.20
N SER A 85 31.31 16.64 32.46
CA SER A 85 32.59 17.09 33.02
C SER A 85 32.46 18.45 33.72
N LYS A 86 31.50 19.28 33.30
CA LYS A 86 31.18 20.58 33.92
C LYS A 86 30.78 20.48 35.39
N TYR A 87 30.21 19.36 35.81
CA TYR A 87 29.71 19.16 37.18
C TYR A 87 30.67 18.33 38.05
N GLN A 88 31.79 17.89 37.48
CA GLN A 88 32.76 17.10 38.21
C GLN A 88 33.60 18.03 39.11
N PRO A 89 33.93 17.61 40.35
CA PRO A 89 34.78 18.40 41.23
C PRO A 89 36.13 18.68 40.54
N PRO A 90 36.56 19.96 40.49
CA PRO A 90 37.80 20.32 39.84
C PRO A 90 39.00 19.90 40.71
N ILE A 91 40.09 19.51 40.05
CA ILE A 91 41.35 19.15 40.70
C ILE A 91 42.40 20.17 40.25
N PRO A 92 42.63 21.25 41.02
CA PRO A 92 43.62 22.26 40.64
C PRO A 92 45.06 21.72 40.78
N ALA A 93 45.96 22.19 39.92
CA ALA A 93 47.38 21.89 40.03
C ALA A 93 48.01 22.61 41.24
N LYS A 94 49.06 22.02 41.82
CA LYS A 94 49.72 22.57 43.04
C LYS A 94 50.32 23.97 42.85
N ASN A 95 50.60 24.38 41.62
CA ASN A 95 51.14 25.71 41.26
C ASN A 95 50.22 26.45 40.27
N ALA A 96 48.91 26.23 40.36
CA ALA A 96 47.94 26.83 39.44
C ALA A 96 47.95 28.37 39.51
N ALA A 97 47.70 29.02 38.37
CA ALA A 97 47.55 30.47 38.30
C ALA A 97 46.26 30.91 39.04
N LEU A 98 46.20 32.19 39.45
CA LEU A 98 45.02 32.74 40.15
C LEU A 98 43.72 32.53 39.33
N GLU A 99 43.78 32.74 38.01
CA GLU A 99 42.63 32.56 37.11
C GLU A 99 42.16 31.09 37.07
N GLU A 100 43.08 30.12 37.11
CA GLU A 100 42.74 28.70 37.15
C GLU A 100 42.10 28.30 38.49
N LEU A 101 42.53 28.93 39.58
CA LEU A 101 41.95 28.73 40.90
C LEU A 101 40.54 29.33 41.02
N GLU A 102 40.31 30.52 40.46
CA GLU A 102 38.97 31.14 40.38
C GLU A 102 38.01 30.31 39.53
N ALA A 103 38.48 29.79 38.39
CA ALA A 103 37.70 28.88 37.55
C ALA A 103 37.36 27.56 38.28
N ALA A 104 38.32 26.99 39.01
CA ALA A 104 38.10 25.81 39.83
C ALA A 104 37.13 26.09 40.99
N GLU A 105 37.19 27.23 41.67
CA GLU A 105 36.23 27.60 42.71
C GLU A 105 34.80 27.67 42.14
N LYS A 106 34.64 28.35 40.99
CA LYS A 106 33.35 28.48 40.32
C LYS A 106 32.79 27.13 39.89
N GLN A 107 33.62 26.26 39.30
CA GLN A 107 33.22 24.91 38.91
C GLN A 107 32.86 24.06 40.14
N GLY A 108 33.62 24.18 41.23
CA GLY A 108 33.34 23.51 42.50
C GLY A 108 31.97 23.89 43.07
N ARG A 109 31.66 25.20 43.10
CA ARG A 109 30.34 25.70 43.56
C ARG A 109 29.19 25.20 42.69
N ILE A 110 29.38 25.12 41.37
CA ILE A 110 28.40 24.55 40.44
C ILE A 110 28.19 23.07 40.73
N GLY A 111 29.28 22.31 40.92
CA GLY A 111 29.24 20.89 41.26
C GLY A 111 28.51 20.64 42.59
N GLU A 112 28.83 21.42 43.64
CA GLU A 112 28.18 21.33 44.95
C GLU A 112 26.68 21.57 44.86
N ALA A 113 26.26 22.67 44.23
CA ALA A 113 24.85 23.00 44.07
C ALA A 113 24.09 21.91 43.28
N HIS A 114 24.71 21.38 42.22
CA HIS A 114 24.14 20.28 41.44
C HIS A 114 24.00 18.99 42.28
N MET A 115 25.00 18.65 43.11
CA MET A 115 24.92 17.48 43.98
C MET A 115 23.89 17.64 45.09
N ALA A 116 23.74 18.85 45.66
CA ALA A 116 22.68 19.15 46.62
C ALA A 116 21.28 18.93 46.01
N LEU A 117 21.04 19.49 44.82
CA LEU A 117 19.78 19.30 44.10
C LEU A 117 19.54 17.82 43.73
N ARG A 118 20.60 17.11 43.32
CA ARG A 118 20.50 15.68 43.02
C ARG A 118 20.14 14.86 44.26
N ALA A 119 20.68 15.19 45.42
CA ALA A 119 20.35 14.51 46.67
C ALA A 119 18.88 14.74 47.04
N GLU A 120 18.38 15.97 46.93
CA GLU A 120 16.98 16.31 47.13
C GLU A 120 16.06 15.53 46.17
N ASN A 121 16.36 15.57 44.87
CA ASN A 121 15.60 14.85 43.85
C ASN A 121 15.62 13.34 44.08
N THR A 122 16.74 12.79 44.53
CA THR A 122 16.86 11.35 44.84
C THR A 122 16.04 10.97 46.07
N SER A 123 15.94 11.85 47.07
CA SER A 123 15.07 11.67 48.24
C SER A 123 13.59 11.62 47.82
N ILE A 124 13.16 12.56 46.97
CA ILE A 124 11.80 12.60 46.43
C ILE A 124 11.53 11.33 45.58
N LEU A 125 12.48 10.95 44.72
CA LEU A 125 12.36 9.76 43.89
C LEU A 125 12.32 8.48 44.72
N SER A 126 13.09 8.36 45.79
CA SER A 126 13.05 7.21 46.68
C SER A 126 11.71 7.09 47.40
N THR A 127 11.06 8.23 47.69
CA THR A 127 9.78 8.28 48.42
C THR A 127 8.59 7.98 47.51
N TYR A 128 8.55 8.59 46.31
CA TYR A 128 7.38 8.53 45.42
C TYR A 128 7.59 7.69 44.16
N GLY A 129 8.84 7.46 43.75
CA GLY A 129 9.21 6.77 42.53
C GLY A 129 8.64 5.36 42.41
N PRO A 130 8.75 4.48 43.43
CA PRO A 130 8.20 3.12 43.34
C PRO A 130 6.69 3.12 43.07
N ASN A 131 5.93 3.95 43.78
CA ASN A 131 4.48 4.05 43.62
C ASN A 131 4.09 4.65 42.27
N ALA A 132 4.78 5.71 41.83
CA ALA A 132 4.56 6.31 40.52
C ALA A 132 4.84 5.32 39.39
N TRP A 133 5.88 4.49 39.53
CA TRP A 133 6.23 3.47 38.55
C TRP A 133 5.18 2.37 38.46
N LEU A 134 4.63 1.91 39.59
CA LEU A 134 3.53 0.94 39.61
C LEU A 134 2.26 1.48 38.92
N VAL A 135 1.89 2.73 39.20
CA VAL A 135 0.75 3.39 38.53
C VAL A 135 1.00 3.49 37.03
N ARG A 136 2.20 3.90 36.62
CA ARG A 136 2.57 3.98 35.20
C ARG A 136 2.53 2.60 34.54
N ASN A 137 3.02 1.56 35.21
CA ASN A 137 2.97 0.20 34.69
C ASN A 137 1.53 -0.28 34.50
N TYR A 138 0.64 -0.01 35.47
CA TYR A 138 -0.78 -0.30 35.34
C TYR A 138 -1.43 0.42 34.14
N GLN A 139 -1.16 1.72 33.97
CA GLN A 139 -1.64 2.50 32.83
C GLN A 139 -1.13 1.93 31.50
N LEU A 140 0.14 1.57 31.43
CA LEU A 140 0.74 0.97 30.23
C LEU A 140 0.12 -0.39 29.91
N ASN A 141 -0.12 -1.23 30.92
CA ASN A 141 -0.80 -2.50 30.72
C ASN A 141 -2.23 -2.29 30.22
N SER A 142 -2.97 -1.33 30.77
CA SER A 142 -4.31 -0.97 30.28
C SER A 142 -4.30 -0.55 28.81
N GLN A 143 -3.40 0.37 28.43
CA GLN A 143 -3.25 0.82 27.05
C GLN A 143 -2.85 -0.33 26.11
N LEU A 144 -1.96 -1.21 26.57
CA LEU A 144 -1.57 -2.39 25.81
C LEU A 144 -2.75 -3.32 25.57
N THR A 145 -3.58 -3.59 26.59
CA THR A 145 -4.76 -4.45 26.42
C THR A 145 -5.80 -3.85 25.47
N GLU A 146 -5.99 -2.52 25.48
CA GLU A 146 -6.86 -1.81 24.55
C GLU A 146 -6.33 -1.86 23.11
N LEU A 147 -5.02 -1.64 22.92
CA LEU A 147 -4.39 -1.75 21.60
C LEU A 147 -4.45 -3.19 21.07
N GLN A 148 -4.31 -4.20 21.93
CA GLN A 148 -4.44 -5.60 21.54
C GLN A 148 -5.87 -5.95 21.15
N SER A 149 -6.88 -5.46 21.87
CA SER A 149 -8.29 -5.72 21.55
C SER A 149 -8.72 -5.05 20.25
N THR A 150 -8.31 -3.80 20.03
CA THR A 150 -8.56 -3.07 18.77
C THR A 150 -7.87 -3.74 17.59
N LEU A 151 -6.63 -4.19 17.76
CA LEU A 151 -5.91 -4.96 16.74
C LEU A 151 -6.63 -6.28 16.42
N ALA A 152 -7.08 -7.02 17.43
CA ALA A 152 -7.82 -8.27 17.24
C ALA A 152 -9.13 -8.04 16.46
N SER A 153 -9.90 -7.02 16.85
CA SER A 153 -11.13 -6.64 16.15
C SER A 153 -10.88 -6.21 14.70
N LEU A 154 -9.82 -5.44 14.45
CA LEU A 154 -9.46 -5.03 13.09
C LEU A 154 -9.04 -6.24 12.23
N LYS A 155 -8.28 -7.17 12.79
CA LYS A 155 -7.93 -8.42 12.10
C LYS A 155 -9.17 -9.23 11.75
N GLU A 156 -10.11 -9.36 12.69
CA GLU A 156 -11.37 -10.06 12.44
C GLU A 156 -12.16 -9.39 11.30
N SER A 157 -12.31 -8.06 11.35
CA SER A 157 -12.96 -7.29 10.28
C SER A 157 -12.30 -7.49 8.91
N VAL A 158 -10.96 -7.45 8.86
CA VAL A 158 -10.19 -7.72 7.63
C VAL A 158 -10.44 -9.15 7.13
N THR A 159 -10.44 -10.14 8.02
CA THR A 159 -10.70 -11.54 7.64
C THR A 159 -12.14 -11.74 7.15
N GLU A 160 -13.11 -11.06 7.75
CA GLU A 160 -14.51 -11.11 7.33
C GLU A 160 -14.69 -10.50 5.93
N VAL A 161 -14.11 -9.33 5.68
CA VAL A 161 -14.12 -8.68 4.36
C VAL A 161 -13.45 -9.57 3.31
N ASN A 162 -12.27 -10.13 3.62
CA ASN A 162 -11.58 -11.04 2.70
C ASN A 162 -12.40 -12.32 2.43
N ARG A 163 -13.06 -12.87 3.45
CA ARG A 163 -13.95 -14.03 3.28
C ARG A 163 -15.13 -13.70 2.37
N LYS A 164 -15.81 -12.57 2.60
CA LYS A 164 -16.92 -12.11 1.74
C LYS A 164 -16.46 -11.88 0.31
N ARG A 165 -15.31 -11.21 0.12
CA ARG A 165 -14.70 -10.97 -1.19
C ARG A 165 -14.40 -12.27 -1.91
N ARG A 166 -13.79 -13.24 -1.21
CA ARG A 166 -13.46 -14.54 -1.79
C ARG A 166 -14.70 -15.28 -2.30
N VAL A 167 -15.76 -15.37 -1.47
CA VAL A 167 -17.02 -16.04 -1.87
C VAL A 167 -17.63 -15.35 -3.09
N PHE A 168 -17.69 -14.01 -3.09
CA PHE A 168 -18.21 -13.25 -4.23
C PHE A 168 -17.42 -13.50 -5.52
N GLN A 169 -16.09 -13.49 -5.45
CA GLN A 169 -15.24 -13.70 -6.62
C GLN A 169 -15.26 -15.15 -7.12
N GLU A 170 -15.31 -16.14 -6.24
CA GLU A 170 -15.43 -17.55 -6.63
C GLU A 170 -16.78 -17.83 -7.33
N ASP A 171 -17.89 -17.26 -6.84
CA ASP A 171 -19.21 -17.41 -7.47
C ASP A 171 -19.29 -16.68 -8.83
N SER A 172 -18.80 -15.43 -8.86
CA SER A 172 -18.75 -14.64 -10.11
C SER A 172 -17.86 -15.30 -11.15
N GLY A 173 -16.69 -15.80 -10.76
CA GLY A 173 -15.79 -16.56 -11.63
C GLY A 173 -16.44 -17.85 -12.16
N ALA A 174 -17.15 -18.60 -11.31
CA ALA A 174 -17.90 -19.77 -11.77
C ALA A 174 -19.01 -19.41 -12.77
N HIS A 175 -19.64 -18.25 -12.62
CA HIS A 175 -20.61 -17.74 -13.59
C HIS A 175 -19.95 -17.35 -14.92
N LEU A 176 -18.77 -16.73 -14.89
CA LEU A 176 -17.99 -16.40 -16.09
C LEU A 176 -17.58 -17.66 -16.86
N VAL A 177 -17.07 -18.68 -16.18
CA VAL A 177 -16.72 -19.97 -16.83
C VAL A 177 -17.93 -20.61 -17.51
N ARG A 178 -19.12 -20.56 -16.89
CA ARG A 178 -20.36 -21.04 -17.53
C ARG A 178 -20.76 -20.22 -18.75
N LEU A 179 -20.57 -18.91 -18.72
CA LEU A 179 -20.83 -18.02 -19.86
C LEU A 179 -19.85 -18.31 -21.00
N GLU A 180 -18.57 -18.46 -20.68
CA GLU A 180 -17.52 -18.81 -21.63
C GLU A 180 -17.80 -20.15 -22.30
N GLY A 181 -18.15 -21.19 -21.54
CA GLY A 181 -18.52 -22.50 -22.09
C GLY A 181 -19.73 -22.40 -23.04
N ARG A 182 -20.80 -21.71 -22.63
CA ARG A 182 -21.97 -21.49 -23.51
C ARG A 182 -21.60 -20.70 -24.77
N TRP A 183 -20.69 -19.74 -24.66
CA TRP A 183 -20.22 -18.98 -25.81
C TRP A 183 -19.41 -19.87 -26.77
N GLN A 184 -18.50 -20.70 -26.26
CA GLN A 184 -17.74 -21.67 -27.06
C GLN A 184 -18.68 -22.67 -27.75
N ASP A 185 -19.69 -23.17 -27.06
CA ASP A 185 -20.70 -24.07 -27.62
C ASP A 185 -21.52 -23.39 -28.72
N LEU A 186 -21.94 -22.13 -28.48
CA LEU A 186 -22.68 -21.35 -29.47
C LEU A 186 -21.83 -21.15 -30.73
N VAL A 187 -20.60 -20.67 -30.58
CA VAL A 187 -19.66 -20.45 -31.70
C VAL A 187 -19.39 -21.77 -32.43
N GLY A 188 -19.13 -22.86 -31.69
CA GLY A 188 -18.95 -24.19 -32.26
C GLY A 188 -20.17 -24.66 -33.05
N SER A 189 -21.38 -24.47 -32.52
CA SER A 189 -22.62 -24.83 -33.22
C SER A 189 -22.84 -23.99 -34.48
N THR A 190 -22.50 -22.70 -34.46
CA THR A 190 -22.63 -21.84 -35.64
C THR A 190 -21.68 -22.28 -36.75
N VAL A 191 -20.43 -22.60 -36.42
CA VAL A 191 -19.45 -23.10 -37.39
C VAL A 191 -19.86 -24.47 -37.93
N GLN A 192 -20.38 -25.36 -37.09
CA GLN A 192 -20.91 -26.66 -37.53
C GLN A 192 -22.13 -26.51 -38.46
N LEU A 193 -23.02 -25.56 -38.17
CA LEU A 193 -24.17 -25.26 -39.01
C LEU A 193 -23.73 -24.70 -40.36
N GLU A 194 -22.79 -23.75 -40.39
CA GLU A 194 -22.23 -23.21 -41.63
C GLU A 194 -21.58 -24.31 -42.47
N LEU A 195 -20.81 -25.21 -41.86
CA LEU A 195 -20.21 -26.34 -42.57
C LEU A 195 -21.28 -27.30 -43.14
N ALA A 196 -22.35 -27.58 -42.39
CA ALA A 196 -23.45 -28.41 -42.84
C ALA A 196 -24.21 -27.75 -44.00
N CYS A 197 -24.47 -26.45 -43.93
CA CYS A 197 -25.08 -25.69 -45.02
C CYS A 197 -24.22 -25.74 -46.29
N MET A 198 -22.90 -25.51 -46.18
CA MET A 198 -21.99 -25.61 -47.32
C MET A 198 -21.96 -27.03 -47.94
N ALA A 199 -21.99 -28.07 -47.11
CA ALA A 199 -22.05 -29.45 -47.59
C ALA A 199 -23.36 -29.73 -48.33
N MET A 200 -24.50 -29.30 -47.79
CA MET A 200 -25.81 -29.44 -48.41
C MET A 200 -25.91 -28.64 -49.72
N GLU A 201 -25.36 -27.41 -49.77
CA GLU A 201 -25.29 -26.62 -51.01
C GLU A 201 -24.46 -27.34 -52.09
N GLY A 202 -23.33 -27.95 -51.71
CA GLY A 202 -22.54 -28.79 -52.62
C GLY A 202 -23.29 -30.02 -53.12
N GLU A 203 -24.07 -30.68 -52.27
CA GLU A 203 -24.94 -31.80 -52.68
C GLU A 203 -26.05 -31.35 -53.62
N VAL A 204 -26.69 -30.20 -53.35
CA VAL A 204 -27.73 -29.62 -54.22
C VAL A 204 -27.15 -29.28 -55.59
N MET A 205 -26.01 -28.61 -55.66
CA MET A 205 -25.33 -28.33 -56.93
C MET A 205 -25.03 -29.62 -57.72
N GLY A 206 -24.53 -30.66 -57.04
CA GLY A 206 -24.26 -31.94 -57.68
C GLY A 206 -25.52 -32.68 -58.16
N LEU A 207 -26.68 -32.45 -57.53
CA LEU A 207 -27.96 -32.98 -57.99
C LEU A 207 -28.52 -32.16 -59.16
N GLU A 208 -28.39 -30.85 -59.15
CA GLU A 208 -28.78 -29.96 -60.26
C GLU A 208 -28.00 -30.30 -61.54
N GLU A 209 -26.68 -30.52 -61.44
CA GLU A 209 -25.86 -30.98 -62.57
C GLU A 209 -26.37 -32.31 -63.14
N LYS A 210 -26.73 -33.27 -62.28
CA LYS A 210 -27.30 -34.56 -62.70
C LYS A 210 -28.66 -34.37 -63.37
N GLU A 211 -29.54 -33.54 -62.81
CA GLU A 211 -30.83 -33.23 -63.40
C GLU A 211 -30.67 -32.61 -64.80
N GLU A 212 -29.73 -31.68 -64.98
CA GLU A 212 -29.43 -31.12 -66.30
C GLU A 212 -28.93 -32.17 -67.29
N THR A 213 -28.03 -33.07 -66.87
CA THR A 213 -27.55 -34.15 -67.74
C THR A 213 -28.67 -35.09 -68.16
N LEU A 214 -29.51 -35.52 -67.22
CA LEU A 214 -30.65 -36.39 -67.50
C LEU A 214 -31.71 -35.69 -68.37
N LYS A 215 -31.97 -34.39 -68.16
CA LYS A 215 -32.86 -33.62 -69.04
C LYS A 215 -32.34 -33.54 -70.47
N LYS A 216 -31.03 -33.40 -70.66
CA LYS A 216 -30.41 -33.44 -71.99
C LYS A 216 -30.60 -34.83 -72.62
N GLU A 217 -30.34 -35.90 -71.88
CA GLU A 217 -30.55 -37.28 -72.35
C GLU A 217 -32.02 -37.56 -72.71
N VAL A 218 -32.98 -37.11 -71.90
CA VAL A 218 -34.41 -37.26 -72.20
C VAL A 218 -34.81 -36.43 -73.42
N ALA A 219 -34.31 -35.20 -73.57
CA ALA A 219 -34.58 -34.38 -74.74
C ALA A 219 -33.99 -34.97 -76.04
N GLU A 220 -32.85 -35.67 -75.94
CA GLU A 220 -32.28 -36.44 -77.06
C GLU A 220 -33.18 -37.64 -77.43
N LEU A 221 -33.78 -38.32 -76.44
CA LEU A 221 -34.68 -39.45 -76.66
C LEU A 221 -36.09 -39.06 -77.13
N GLU A 222 -36.60 -37.88 -76.77
CA GLU A 222 -37.89 -37.35 -77.24
C GLU A 222 -37.80 -36.66 -78.61
N GLY A 223 -36.58 -36.41 -79.11
CA GLY A 223 -36.30 -35.80 -80.41
C GLY A 223 -36.14 -36.78 -81.59
N GLU A 224 -36.18 -38.10 -81.33
CA GLU A 224 -36.25 -39.19 -82.33
C GLU A 224 -37.69 -39.69 -82.53
#